data_AF-A0A920B5Y7-F1
#
_entry.id   AF-A0A920B5Y7-F1
#
_cell.length_a   1.000
_cell.length_b   1.000
_cell.length_c   1.000
_cell.angle_alpha   90.00
_cell.angle_beta   90.00
_cell.angle_gamma   90.00
#
_symmetry.space_group_name_H-M   'P 1'
#
loop_
_entity.id
_entity.type
_entity.pdbx_description
1 polymer ?
#
loop_
_entity_poly.entity_id
_entity_poly.type
_entity_poly.pdbx_seq_one_letter_code
_entity_poly.pdbx_strand_id
1 'polypeptide(L)'
;MKEINHGKTTKVLMLEGETLFNQGDKGDKAYMIVSGALDVVVDGKKVGSMRDGEVFGEMALILQQNRSATLLKSIHRVDIYK
;
A
#
# COMPACT_ATOMS: atom_id res chain seq x y z
N MET A 1 8.94 8.32 0.04
CA MET A 1 7.67 8.34 -0.72
C MET A 1 7.35 9.77 -1.09
N LYS A 2 6.82 10.00 -2.30
CA LYS A 2 6.35 11.33 -2.73
C LYS A 2 4.85 11.32 -2.98
N GLU A 3 4.15 12.33 -2.46
CA GLU A 3 2.70 12.49 -2.65
C GLU A 3 2.39 13.61 -3.63
N ILE A 4 1.40 13.39 -4.49
CA ILE A 4 0.94 14.36 -5.50
C ILE A 4 -0.59 14.39 -5.44
N ASN A 5 -1.16 15.53 -5.05
CA ASN A 5 -2.61 15.68 -4.97
C ASN A 5 -3.25 15.76 -6.36
N HIS A 6 -4.35 15.04 -6.54
CA HIS A 6 -5.12 14.98 -7.78
C HIS A 6 -6.62 15.00 -7.45
N GLY A 7 -7.19 16.20 -7.30
CA GLY A 7 -8.59 16.37 -6.91
C GLY A 7 -8.87 15.78 -5.53
N LYS A 8 -9.77 14.79 -5.46
CA LYS A 8 -10.13 14.08 -4.22
C LYS A 8 -9.19 12.91 -3.86
N THR A 9 -8.21 12.62 -4.70
CA THR A 9 -7.29 11.49 -4.52
C THR A 9 -5.85 11.98 -4.46
N THR A 10 -4.97 11.22 -3.84
CA THR A 10 -3.54 11.52 -3.80
C THR A 10 -2.75 10.39 -4.46
N LYS A 11 -1.92 10.72 -5.44
CA LYS A 11 -0.97 9.80 -6.06
C LYS A 11 0.27 9.66 -5.16
N VAL A 12 0.59 8.45 -4.74
CA VAL A 12 1.80 8.12 -3.98
C VAL A 12 2.79 7.44 -4.93
N LEU A 13 3.99 8.01 -4.99
CA LEU A 13 5.13 7.47 -5.70
C LEU A 13 6.07 6.80 -4.71
N MET A 14 6.32 5.51 -4.94
CA MET A 14 7.22 4.70 -4.12
C MET A 14 8.47 4.32 -4.89
N LEU A 15 9.62 4.46 -4.21
CA LEU A 15 10.91 3.93 -4.65
C LEU A 15 11.15 2.53 -4.08
N GLU A 16 12.16 1.84 -4.60
CA GLU A 16 12.57 0.52 -4.13
C GLU A 16 12.92 0.53 -2.63
N GLY A 17 12.45 -0.49 -1.90
CA GLY A 17 12.67 -0.62 -0.46
C GLY A 17 11.81 0.29 0.41
N GLU A 18 10.98 1.18 -0.16
CA GLU A 18 10.08 2.00 0.66
C GLU A 18 8.90 1.20 1.20
N THR A 19 8.59 1.41 2.48
CA THR A 19 7.41 0.86 3.16
C THR A 19 6.26 1.86 3.10
N LEU A 20 5.09 1.41 2.63
CA LEU A 20 3.87 2.22 2.60
C LEU A 20 3.23 2.33 3.99
N PHE A 21 3.12 1.19 4.66
CA PHE A 21 2.71 1.07 6.07
C PHE A 21 3.16 -0.27 6.63
N ASN A 22 3.20 -0.37 7.96
CA ASN A 22 3.54 -1.60 8.67
C ASN A 22 2.29 -2.33 9.15
N GLN A 23 2.42 -3.64 9.34
CA GLN A 23 1.47 -4.43 10.12
C GLN A 23 1.32 -3.82 11.51
N GLY A 24 0.07 -3.72 11.99
CA GLY A 24 -0.24 -3.12 13.28
C GLY A 24 -0.45 -1.60 13.24
N ASP A 25 -0.10 -0.91 12.15
CA ASP A 25 -0.38 0.52 12.01
C ASP A 25 -1.90 0.77 11.96
N LYS A 26 -2.35 1.95 12.42
CA LYS A 26 -3.75 2.35 12.26
C LYS A 26 -4.03 2.66 10.78
N GLY A 27 -5.09 2.09 10.22
CA GLY A 27 -5.51 2.39 8.85
C GLY A 27 -6.54 3.52 8.78
N ASP A 28 -6.27 4.54 7.97
CA ASP A 28 -7.18 5.69 7.73
C ASP A 28 -7.48 5.93 6.24
N LYS A 29 -6.88 5.12 5.35
CA LYS A 29 -7.04 5.19 3.89
C LYS A 29 -7.07 3.79 3.28
N ALA A 30 -7.73 3.67 2.14
CA ALA A 30 -7.62 2.55 1.21
C ALA A 30 -6.79 3.00 0.01
N TYR A 31 -6.25 2.05 -0.74
CA TYR A 31 -5.33 2.32 -1.83
C TYR A 31 -5.68 1.49 -3.06
N MET A 32 -5.34 1.98 -4.24
CA MET A 32 -5.41 1.24 -5.50
C MET A 32 -4.05 1.32 -6.21
N ILE A 33 -3.54 0.17 -6.66
CA ILE A 33 -2.33 0.10 -7.47
C ILE A 33 -2.71 0.43 -8.91
N VAL A 34 -2.14 1.52 -9.46
CA VAL A 34 -2.33 1.89 -10.87
C VAL A 34 -1.24 1.31 -11.75
N SER A 35 0.00 1.29 -11.27
CA SER A 35 1.11 0.65 -11.97
C SER A 35 2.18 0.19 -10.99
N GLY A 36 2.70 -1.02 -11.17
CA GLY A 36 3.76 -1.64 -10.39
C GLY A 36 3.32 -2.87 -9.59
N ALA A 37 4.03 -3.12 -8.50
CA ALA A 37 3.75 -4.22 -7.59
C ALA A 37 4.27 -3.90 -6.20
N LEU A 38 3.59 -4.40 -5.18
CA LEU A 38 3.97 -4.31 -3.77
C LEU A 38 4.10 -5.70 -3.18
N ASP A 39 5.10 -5.90 -2.33
CA ASP A 39 5.21 -7.13 -1.56
C ASP A 39 4.35 -7.04 -0.30
N VAL A 40 3.72 -8.16 0.04
CA VAL A 40 2.90 -8.31 1.24
C VAL A 40 3.67 -9.14 2.25
N VAL A 41 3.92 -8.55 3.42
CA VAL A 41 4.67 -9.19 4.51
C VAL A 41 3.80 -9.26 5.75
N VAL A 42 3.70 -10.45 6.33
CA VAL A 42 2.98 -10.71 7.59
C VAL A 42 3.95 -11.40 8.53
N ASP A 43 4.07 -10.87 9.75
CA ASP A 43 4.95 -11.40 10.79
C ASP A 43 6.40 -11.61 10.29
N GLY A 44 6.89 -10.66 9.49
CA GLY A 44 8.23 -10.68 8.90
C GLY A 44 8.43 -11.62 7.72
N LYS A 45 7.39 -12.33 7.25
CA LYS A 45 7.47 -13.25 6.11
C LYS A 45 6.71 -12.69 4.91
N LYS A 46 7.32 -12.74 3.73
CA LYS A 46 6.62 -12.44 2.48
C LYS A 46 5.57 -13.52 2.21
N VAL A 47 4.30 -13.13 2.18
CA VAL A 47 3.16 -14.02 1.96
C VAL A 47 2.56 -13.87 0.56
N GLY A 48 2.95 -12.83 -0.18
CA GLY A 48 2.48 -12.61 -1.54
C GLY A 48 2.94 -11.28 -2.11
N SER A 49 2.30 -10.89 -3.22
CA SER A 49 2.49 -9.60 -3.87
C SER A 49 1.17 -9.12 -4.45
N MET A 50 0.95 -7.81 -4.45
CA MET A 50 -0.16 -7.15 -5.15
C MET A 50 0.35 -6.40 -6.38
N ARG A 51 -0.50 -6.24 -7.39
CA ARG A 51 -0.22 -5.70 -8.72
C ARG A 51 -1.34 -4.75 -9.18
N ASP A 52 -1.16 -4.23 -10.39
CA ASP A 52 -2.05 -3.28 -11.05
C ASP A 52 -3.53 -3.69 -10.99
N GLY A 53 -4.38 -2.72 -10.66
CA GLY A 53 -5.83 -2.90 -10.55
C GLY A 53 -6.30 -3.38 -9.18
N GLU A 54 -5.41 -3.86 -8.31
CA GLU A 54 -5.79 -4.31 -6.97
C GLU A 54 -6.03 -3.15 -6.02
N VAL A 55 -7.10 -3.28 -5.22
CA VAL A 55 -7.46 -2.39 -4.12
C VAL A 55 -7.07 -3.07 -2.82
N PHE A 56 -6.50 -2.30 -1.89
CA PHE A 56 -6.06 -2.83 -0.61
C PHE A 56 -6.17 -1.82 0.54
N GLY A 57 -6.13 -2.34 1.77
CA GLY A 57 -6.18 -1.54 2.98
C GLY A 57 -7.59 -1.06 3.36
N GLU A 58 -8.60 -1.42 2.59
CA GLU A 58 -10.03 -1.16 2.84
C GLU A 58 -10.53 -1.87 4.09
N MET A 59 -10.02 -3.07 4.40
CA MET A 59 -10.43 -3.82 5.59
C MET A 59 -10.16 -3.06 6.90
N ALA A 60 -9.08 -2.29 6.97
CA ALA A 60 -8.78 -1.49 8.16
C ALA A 60 -9.84 -0.41 8.41
N LEU A 61 -10.48 0.10 7.34
CA LEU A 61 -11.56 1.08 7.43
C LEU A 61 -12.89 0.43 7.75
N ILE A 62 -13.21 -0.66 7.06
CA ILE A 62 -14.49 -1.37 7.18
C ILE A 62 -14.62 -2.02 8.56
N LEU A 63 -13.56 -2.69 9.01
CA LEU A 63 -13.55 -3.43 10.27
C LEU A 63 -13.01 -2.62 11.45
N GLN A 64 -12.58 -1.37 11.23
CA GLN A 64 -11.96 -0.52 12.25
C GLN A 64 -10.79 -1.20 12.98
N GLN A 65 -9.98 -1.95 12.24
CA GLN A 65 -8.83 -2.69 12.75
C GLN A 65 -7.52 -2.12 12.23
N ASN A 66 -6.42 -2.47 12.89
CA ASN A 66 -5.09 -2.13 12.43
C ASN A 66 -4.73 -2.89 11.12
N ARG A 67 -3.72 -2.40 10.40
CA ARG A 67 -3.20 -3.04 9.19
C ARG A 67 -2.80 -4.49 9.50
N SER A 68 -3.29 -5.42 8.69
CA SER A 68 -3.01 -6.86 8.85
C SER A 68 -1.66 -7.29 8.29
N ALA A 69 -1.00 -6.44 7.51
CA ALA A 69 0.27 -6.72 6.85
C ALA A 69 1.10 -5.44 6.70
N THR A 70 2.42 -5.63 6.55
CA THR A 70 3.36 -4.61 6.07
C THR A 70 3.39 -4.64 4.56
N LEU A 71 3.28 -3.47 3.92
CA LEU A 71 3.45 -3.34 2.47
C LEU A 71 4.67 -2.52 2.14
N LEU A 72 5.52 -3.09 1.30
CA LEU A 72 6.75 -2.47 0.85
C LEU A 72 6.99 -2.70 -0.63
N LYS A 73 7.80 -1.84 -1.23
CA LYS A 73 8.15 -1.95 -2.64
C LYS A 73 9.29 -2.93 -2.85
N SER A 74 9.04 -3.95 -3.69
CA SER A 74 10.03 -4.95 -4.14
C SER A 74 11.04 -4.37 -5.15
N ILE A 75 10.63 -4.07 -6.40
CA ILE A 75 11.52 -3.58 -7.48
C ILE A 75 10.70 -2.69 -8.45
N HIS A 76 11.30 -1.58 -8.95
CA HIS A 76 10.72 -0.54 -9.84
C HIS A 76 9.85 0.54 -9.16
N ARG A 77 9.25 1.46 -9.94
CA ARG A 77 8.33 2.49 -9.44
C ARG A 77 6.94 1.90 -9.21
N VAL A 78 6.21 2.40 -8.21
CA VAL A 78 4.74 2.18 -8.08
C VAL A 78 4.02 3.50 -8.10
N ASP A 79 2.92 3.52 -8.83
CA ASP A 79 1.93 4.59 -8.80
C ASP A 79 0.70 4.07 -8.04
N ILE A 80 0.40 4.68 -6.90
CA ILE A 80 -0.72 4.30 -6.02
C ILE A 80 -1.66 5.49 -5.89
N TYR A 81 -2.97 5.26 -5.85
CA TYR A 81 -3.95 6.28 -5.46
C TYR A 81 -4.52 5.94 -4.08
N LYS A 82 -4.68 6.95 -3.23
CA LYS A 82 -5.32 6.88 -1.91
C LYS A 82 -6.41 7.93 -1.78
#